data_AF-A0A7X8Z0L6-F1
#
_entry.id   AF-A0A7X8Z0L6-F1
#
_cell.length_a   1.000
_cell.length_b   1.000
_cell.length_c   1.000
_cell.angle_alpha   90.00
_cell.angle_beta   90.00
_cell.angle_gamma   90.00
#
_symmetry.space_group_name_H-M   'P 1'
#
loop_
_entity.id
_entity.type
_entity.pdbx_description
1 polymer ?
#
loop_
_entity_poly.entity_id
_entity_poly.type
_entity_poly.pdbx_seq_one_letter_code
_entity_poly.pdbx_strand_id
1 'polypeptide(L)'
;MVCITCGCARTEGNVQRYGCVIGVRQDRIEDYKKIHAEVWPGVLALLRECNIRNYSIYLGEVAPDQYYLFSYFEYAGDDFEKDMEKMKADPTTQKWWELCDPMQSPVPTRREGEWWHVMEEVFYTD
;
A
#
# COMPACT_ATOMS: atom_id res chain seq x y z
N MET A 1 -0.69 -10.89 46.62
CA MET A 1 -1.28 -11.96 45.80
C MET A 1 -2.79 -11.74 45.75
N VAL A 2 -3.26 -11.02 44.72
CA VAL A 2 -4.68 -10.98 44.33
C VAL A 2 -4.67 -11.10 42.82
N CYS A 3 -5.13 -12.26 42.36
CA CYS A 3 -5.38 -12.57 40.97
C CYS A 3 -6.67 -11.84 40.56
N ILE A 4 -6.58 -10.89 39.63
CA ILE A 4 -7.74 -10.33 38.92
C ILE A 4 -7.64 -10.80 37.48
N THR A 5 -8.23 -11.96 37.22
CA THR A 5 -8.69 -12.34 35.89
C THR A 5 -10.10 -11.76 35.71
N CYS A 6 -10.26 -10.72 34.91
CA CYS A 6 -11.59 -10.34 34.41
C CYS A 6 -11.48 -9.48 33.15
N GLY A 7 -12.11 -9.95 32.07
CA GLY A 7 -12.48 -9.14 30.92
C GLY A 7 -11.51 -9.21 29.74
N CYS A 8 -11.73 -10.17 28.84
CA CYS A 8 -11.27 -10.05 27.46
C CYS A 8 -11.83 -8.75 26.89
N ALA A 9 -11.00 -7.72 26.80
CA ALA A 9 -11.27 -6.60 25.91
C ALA A 9 -11.15 -7.17 24.48
N ARG A 10 -12.27 -7.36 23.79
CA ARG A 10 -12.23 -7.36 22.33
C ARG A 10 -11.91 -5.93 21.94
N THR A 11 -10.62 -5.65 21.72
CA THR A 11 -10.19 -4.46 21.01
C THR A 11 -10.82 -4.49 19.62
N GLU A 12 -11.30 -3.33 19.17
CA GLU A 12 -11.69 -3.08 17.79
C GLU A 12 -10.58 -3.63 16.86
N GLY A 13 -11.00 -4.24 15.75
CA GLY A 13 -10.22 -5.21 14.99
C GLY A 13 -8.76 -4.83 14.75
N ASN A 14 -7.88 -5.83 14.78
CA ASN A 14 -6.41 -5.75 14.64
C ASN A 14 -5.99 -5.23 13.25
N VAL A 15 -6.28 -3.96 12.95
CA VAL A 15 -5.96 -3.32 11.68
C VAL A 15 -4.57 -2.70 11.76
N GLN A 16 -3.72 -3.05 10.81
CA GLN A 16 -2.39 -2.47 10.65
C GLN A 16 -2.42 -1.44 9.52
N ARG A 17 -1.92 -0.22 9.78
CA ARG A 17 -1.85 0.85 8.78
C ARG A 17 -0.47 0.87 8.12
N TYR A 18 -0.47 1.12 6.82
CA TYR A 18 0.74 1.21 6.02
C TYR A 18 0.73 2.52 5.25
N GLY A 19 1.79 3.29 5.43
CA GLY A 19 2.13 4.43 4.58
C GLY A 19 3.36 4.09 3.76
N CYS A 20 3.27 4.21 2.43
CA CYS A 20 4.39 3.92 1.54
C CYS A 20 4.64 5.08 0.58
N VAL A 21 5.87 5.23 0.11
CA VAL A 21 6.26 6.28 -0.84
C VAL A 21 7.03 5.73 -2.03
N ILE A 22 6.77 6.28 -3.21
CA ILE A 22 7.54 6.05 -4.44
C ILE A 22 7.60 7.35 -5.26
N GLY A 23 8.64 7.52 -6.07
CA GLY A 23 8.67 8.57 -7.07
C GLY A 23 7.78 8.22 -8.28
N VAL A 24 7.34 9.23 -9.02
CA VAL A 24 6.66 9.05 -10.32
C VAL A 24 7.29 9.96 -11.36
N ARG A 25 7.43 9.46 -12.59
CA ARG A 25 8.00 10.24 -13.67
C ARG A 25 7.03 11.33 -14.11
N GLN A 26 7.52 12.56 -14.20
CA GLN A 26 6.73 13.72 -14.62
C GLN A 26 6.04 13.51 -15.97
N ASP A 27 6.74 12.88 -16.93
CA ASP A 27 6.23 12.58 -18.27
C ASP A 27 5.19 11.43 -18.33
N ARG A 28 4.84 10.84 -17.18
CA ARG A 28 3.90 9.73 -17.05
C ARG A 28 2.75 9.98 -16.07
N ILE A 29 2.71 11.15 -15.43
CA ILE A 29 1.70 11.46 -14.40
C ILE A 29 0.27 11.31 -14.93
N GLU A 30 -0.02 11.83 -16.12
CA GLU A 30 -1.37 11.76 -16.67
C GLU A 30 -1.77 10.33 -17.08
N ASP A 31 -0.83 9.53 -17.59
CA ASP A 31 -1.06 8.11 -17.86
C ASP A 31 -1.33 7.34 -16.55
N TYR A 32 -0.56 7.64 -15.49
CA TYR A 32 -0.72 7.03 -14.18
C TYR A 32 -2.12 7.30 -13.61
N LYS A 33 -2.57 8.57 -13.67
CA LYS A 33 -3.92 8.97 -13.22
C LYS A 33 -5.01 8.29 -14.05
N LYS A 34 -4.84 8.22 -15.36
CA LYS A 34 -5.80 7.58 -16.26
C LYS A 34 -5.99 6.11 -15.95
N ILE A 35 -4.92 5.34 -15.79
CA ILE A 35 -5.06 3.91 -15.51
C ILE A 35 -5.68 3.69 -14.11
N HIS A 36 -5.31 4.50 -13.10
CA HIS A 36 -5.85 4.36 -11.74
C HIS A 36 -7.31 4.84 -11.60
N ALA A 37 -7.84 5.60 -12.56
CA ALA A 37 -9.27 5.87 -12.64
C ALA A 37 -10.08 4.64 -13.08
N GLU A 38 -9.43 3.65 -13.72
CA GLU A 38 -10.03 2.48 -14.34
C GLU A 38 -9.31 1.19 -13.92
N VAL A 39 -8.96 1.07 -12.63
CA VAL A 39 -8.27 -0.12 -12.11
C VAL A 39 -9.07 -1.38 -12.42
N TRP A 40 -8.38 -2.41 -12.91
CA TRP A 40 -9.02 -3.64 -13.33
C TRP A 40 -9.77 -4.31 -12.16
N PRO A 41 -11.02 -4.76 -12.36
CA PRO A 41 -11.81 -5.37 -11.29
C PRO A 41 -11.12 -6.57 -10.61
N GLY A 42 -10.33 -7.36 -11.36
CA GLY A 42 -9.57 -8.47 -10.80
C GLY A 42 -8.48 -8.05 -9.81
N VAL A 43 -7.80 -6.92 -10.08
CA VAL A 43 -6.80 -6.35 -9.16
C VAL A 43 -7.49 -5.86 -7.87
N LEU A 44 -8.61 -5.15 -8.01
CA LEU A 44 -9.39 -4.70 -6.86
C LEU A 44 -9.94 -5.86 -6.01
N ALA A 45 -10.40 -6.93 -6.67
CA ALA A 45 -10.84 -8.14 -5.99
C ALA A 45 -9.69 -8.79 -5.21
N LEU A 46 -8.52 -8.94 -5.82
CA LEU A 46 -7.37 -9.54 -5.15
C LEU A 46 -6.88 -8.71 -3.96
N LEU A 47 -6.79 -7.39 -4.09
CA LEU A 47 -6.50 -6.49 -2.97
C LEU A 47 -7.45 -6.78 -1.81
N ARG A 48 -8.75 -6.93 -2.11
CA ARG A 48 -9.75 -7.22 -1.09
C ARG A 48 -9.60 -8.60 -0.48
N GLU A 49 -9.20 -9.61 -1.25
CA GLU A 49 -8.93 -10.96 -0.75
C GLU A 49 -7.65 -11.03 0.10
N CYS A 50 -6.67 -10.17 -0.18
CA CYS A 50 -5.43 -10.02 0.60
C CYS A 50 -5.61 -9.06 1.78
N ASN A 51 -6.86 -8.87 2.22
CA ASN A 51 -7.23 -8.06 3.38
C ASN A 51 -6.80 -6.59 3.35
N ILE A 52 -6.52 -6.04 2.17
CA ILE A 52 -6.23 -4.61 1.97
C ILE A 52 -7.54 -3.83 1.88
N ARG A 53 -7.65 -2.78 2.71
CA ARG A 53 -8.82 -1.90 2.90
C ARG A 53 -8.38 -0.45 2.89
N ASN A 54 -9.34 0.46 2.70
CA ASN A 54 -9.14 1.91 2.73
C ASN A 54 -7.93 2.39 1.91
N TYR A 55 -7.66 1.72 0.78
CA TYR A 55 -6.46 1.97 -0.02
C TYR A 55 -6.60 3.24 -0.86
N SER A 56 -5.73 4.21 -0.60
CA SER A 56 -5.64 5.47 -1.34
C SER A 56 -4.21 5.70 -1.83
N ILE A 57 -4.06 6.34 -2.99
CA ILE A 57 -2.79 6.81 -3.52
C ILE A 57 -2.91 8.31 -3.81
N TYR A 58 -2.05 9.10 -3.20
CA TYR A 58 -1.97 10.55 -3.31
C TYR A 58 -0.77 10.92 -4.17
N LEU A 59 -0.94 11.89 -5.07
CA LEU A 59 0.14 12.46 -5.88
C LEU A 59 0.50 13.84 -5.33
N GLY A 60 1.78 14.11 -5.15
CA GLY A 60 2.27 15.43 -4.74
C GLY A 60 3.59 15.80 -5.41
N GLU A 61 3.74 17.08 -5.75
CA GLU A 61 5.05 17.68 -6.03
C GLU A 61 5.67 18.08 -4.69
N VAL A 62 6.75 17.41 -4.29
CA VAL A 62 7.36 17.60 -2.96
C VAL A 62 8.56 18.55 -2.99
N ALA A 63 9.12 18.76 -4.18
CA ALA A 63 10.16 19.72 -4.50
C ALA A 63 10.04 20.08 -6.00
N PRO A 64 10.65 21.17 -6.49
CA PRO A 64 10.55 21.57 -7.89
C PRO A 64 10.88 20.42 -8.85
N ASP A 65 9.93 20.08 -9.72
CA ASP A 65 10.01 18.99 -10.70
C ASP A 65 10.19 17.57 -10.10
N GLN A 66 9.94 17.40 -8.80
CA GLN A 66 10.00 16.11 -8.11
C GLN A 66 8.63 15.68 -7.60
N TYR A 67 8.10 14.65 -8.23
CA TYR A 67 6.76 14.13 -7.98
C TYR A 67 6.83 12.78 -7.28
N TYR A 68 6.02 12.63 -6.24
CA TYR A 68 5.93 11.41 -5.45
C TYR A 68 4.48 10.97 -5.33
N LEU A 69 4.32 9.66 -5.21
CA LEU A 69 3.09 9.02 -4.82
C LEU A 69 3.23 8.56 -3.37
N PHE A 70 2.28 8.97 -2.53
CA PHE A 70 2.11 8.45 -1.18
C PHE A 70 0.92 7.49 -1.19
N SER A 71 1.13 6.25 -0.79
CA SER A 71 0.07 5.25 -0.69
C SER A 71 -0.25 4.98 0.78
N TYR A 72 -1.54 4.90 1.10
CA TYR A 72 -2.05 4.58 2.43
C TYR A 72 -3.05 3.45 2.32
N PHE A 73 -2.89 2.38 3.11
CA PHE A 73 -3.91 1.36 3.25
C PHE A 73 -3.95 0.77 4.65
N GLU A 74 -5.07 0.12 4.95
CA GLU A 74 -5.31 -0.65 6.15
C GLU A 74 -5.31 -2.13 5.81
N TYR A 75 -4.49 -2.90 6.51
CA TYR A 75 -4.46 -4.35 6.45
C TYR A 75 -5.25 -4.94 7.61
N ALA A 76 -6.26 -5.76 7.30
CA ALA A 76 -7.17 -6.34 8.29
C ALA A 76 -7.04 -7.87 8.40
N GLY A 77 -5.94 -8.45 7.92
CA GLY A 77 -5.69 -9.89 7.97
C GLY A 77 -4.77 -10.28 9.13
N ASP A 78 -4.46 -11.58 9.20
CA ASP A 78 -3.65 -12.16 10.28
C ASP A 78 -2.21 -12.55 9.86
N ASP A 79 -1.90 -12.50 8.56
CA ASP A 79 -0.62 -12.95 7.99
C ASP A 79 -0.27 -12.11 6.75
N PHE A 80 0.36 -10.95 7.00
CA PHE A 80 0.68 -9.98 5.96
C PHE A 80 1.61 -10.55 4.89
N GLU A 81 2.65 -11.29 5.30
CA GLU A 81 3.63 -11.85 4.38
C GLU A 81 2.97 -12.84 3.41
N LYS A 82 2.11 -13.73 3.92
CA LYS A 82 1.38 -14.68 3.09
C LYS A 82 0.44 -14.00 2.10
N ASP A 83 -0.27 -12.95 2.53
CA ASP A 83 -1.16 -12.20 1.65
C ASP A 83 -0.39 -11.43 0.57
N MET A 84 0.78 -10.88 0.90
CA MET A 84 1.64 -10.22 -0.08
C MET A 84 2.26 -11.20 -1.09
N GLU A 85 2.67 -12.40 -0.66
CA GLU A 85 3.14 -13.44 -1.58
C GLU A 85 2.02 -13.95 -2.49
N LYS A 86 0.78 -14.09 -1.97
CA LYS A 86 -0.40 -14.36 -2.81
C LYS A 86 -0.59 -13.28 -3.87
N MET A 87 -0.50 -12.01 -3.49
CA MET A 87 -0.66 -10.88 -4.40
C MET A 87 0.42 -10.88 -5.50
N LYS A 88 1.67 -11.12 -5.10
CA LYS A 88 2.83 -11.20 -6.00
C LYS A 88 2.75 -12.35 -7.00
N ALA A 89 2.11 -13.46 -6.61
CA ALA A 89 1.92 -14.63 -7.47
C ALA A 89 0.74 -14.50 -8.44
N ASP A 90 -0.16 -13.52 -8.27
CA ASP A 90 -1.34 -13.38 -9.11
C ASP A 90 -1.01 -12.81 -10.51
N PRO A 91 -1.38 -13.52 -11.60
CA PRO A 91 -1.04 -13.09 -12.95
C PRO A 91 -1.77 -11.82 -13.40
N THR A 92 -2.95 -11.50 -12.83
CA THR A 92 -3.67 -10.27 -13.19
C THR A 92 -2.94 -9.06 -12.62
N THR A 93 -2.45 -9.18 -11.40
CA THR A 93 -1.69 -8.17 -10.67
C THR A 93 -0.31 -7.96 -11.28
N GLN A 94 0.38 -9.03 -11.68
CA GLN A 94 1.64 -8.92 -12.42
C GLN A 94 1.47 -8.10 -13.71
N LYS A 95 0.44 -8.39 -14.52
CA LYS A 95 0.14 -7.62 -15.75
C LYS A 95 -0.23 -6.16 -15.46
N TRP A 96 -0.91 -5.92 -14.33
CA TRP A 96 -1.21 -4.57 -13.89
C TRP A 96 0.07 -3.80 -13.52
N TRP A 97 1.01 -4.45 -12.83
CA TRP A 97 2.31 -3.88 -12.49
C TRP A 97 3.19 -3.63 -13.72
N GLU A 98 3.15 -4.49 -14.74
CA GLU A 98 3.83 -4.24 -16.03
C GLU A 98 3.44 -2.89 -16.67
N LEU A 99 2.21 -2.42 -16.43
CA LEU A 99 1.75 -1.10 -16.85
C LEU A 99 2.22 0.01 -15.91
N CYS A 100 2.15 -0.21 -14.60
CA CYS A 100 2.41 0.80 -13.58
C CYS A 100 3.91 1.08 -13.37
N ASP A 101 4.72 0.03 -13.26
CA ASP A 101 6.12 0.09 -12.85
C ASP A 101 6.97 1.01 -13.74
N PRO A 102 6.82 1.02 -15.08
CA PRO A 102 7.57 1.93 -15.94
C PRO A 102 7.28 3.42 -15.71
N MET A 103 6.17 3.76 -15.05
CA MET A 103 5.80 5.13 -14.70
C MET A 103 6.42 5.57 -13.36
N GLN A 104 6.83 4.61 -12.54
CA GLN A 104 7.30 4.82 -11.17
C GLN A 104 8.83 4.89 -11.10
N SER A 105 9.34 5.44 -10.00
CA SER A 105 10.77 5.53 -9.72
C SER A 105 11.01 5.24 -8.23
N PRO A 106 11.61 4.09 -7.88
CA PRO A 106 11.88 3.75 -6.49
C PRO A 106 12.75 4.82 -5.82
N VAL A 107 12.39 5.20 -4.58
CA VAL A 107 13.14 6.22 -3.85
C VAL A 107 14.54 5.69 -3.47
N PRO A 108 15.58 6.55 -3.43
CA PRO A 108 16.94 6.10 -3.12
C PRO A 108 17.11 5.49 -1.72
N THR A 109 16.23 5.84 -0.79
CA THR A 109 16.27 5.42 0.63
C THR A 109 15.48 4.15 0.90
N ARG A 110 14.89 3.53 -0.12
CA ARG A 110 14.15 2.26 0.04
C ARG A 110 15.07 1.16 0.56
N ARG A 111 14.51 0.20 1.30
CA ARG A 111 15.26 -0.99 1.75
C ARG A 111 15.57 -1.90 0.56
N GLU A 112 16.55 -2.79 0.73
CA GLU A 112 16.86 -3.82 -0.25
C GLU A 112 15.61 -4.70 -0.51
N GLY A 113 15.29 -4.93 -1.79
CA GLY A 113 14.09 -5.69 -2.19
C GLY A 113 12.78 -4.89 -2.22
N GLU A 114 12.72 -3.68 -1.66
CA GLU A 114 11.51 -2.83 -1.72
C GLU A 114 11.31 -2.25 -3.13
N TRP A 115 10.07 -2.16 -3.59
CA TRP A 115 9.73 -1.31 -4.74
C TRP A 115 9.19 0.03 -4.24
N TRP A 116 8.12 -0.03 -3.44
CA TRP A 116 7.62 1.07 -2.62
C TRP A 116 8.36 1.07 -1.28
N HIS A 117 8.78 2.25 -0.83
CA HIS A 117 9.43 2.38 0.48
C HIS A 117 8.36 2.49 1.58
N VAL A 118 8.37 1.52 2.51
CA VAL A 118 7.44 1.52 3.65
C VAL A 118 7.94 2.48 4.71
N MET A 119 7.08 3.41 5.14
CA MET A 119 7.39 4.44 6.14
C MET A 119 7.00 3.98 7.55
N GLU A 120 7.64 4.58 8.57
CA GLU A 120 7.29 4.37 9.97
C GLU A 120 6.09 5.23 10.38
N GLU A 121 5.04 4.60 10.90
CA GLU A 121 3.95 5.33 11.57
C GLU A 121 4.45 5.82 12.93
N VAL A 122 4.57 7.13 13.10
CA VAL A 122 5.06 7.76 14.34
C VAL A 122 3.96 8.34 15.22
N PHE A 123 2.72 8.42 14.71
CA PHE A 123 1.57 8.98 15.41
C PHE A 123 0.26 8.46 14.81
N TYR A 124 -0.73 8.25 15.69
CA TYR A 124 -2.10 7.91 15.33
C TYR A 124 -3.06 8.41 16.40
N THR A 125 -4.26 8.82 15.97
CA THR A 125 -5.45 9.01 16.80
C THR A 125 -6.65 8.55 16.01
N ASP A 126 -7.62 7.96 16.70
CA ASP A 126 -8.97 7.74 16.18
C ASP A 126 -9.71 9.07 15.97
#